data_AF-S8F2P1-F1
#
_entry.id   AF-S8F2P1-F1
#
_cell.length_a   1.000
_cell.length_b   1.000
_cell.length_c   1.000
_cell.angle_alpha   90.00
_cell.angle_beta   90.00
_cell.angle_gamma   90.00
#
_symmetry.space_group_name_H-M   'P 1'
#
loop_
_entity.id
_entity.type
_entity.pdbx_description
1 polymer ?
#
loop_
_entity_poly.entity_id
_entity_poly.type
_entity_poly.pdbx_seq_one_letter_code
_entity_poly.pdbx_strand_id
1 'polypeptide(L)'
;MANNTVPVSLVSWIQDRVTALYRATNSAAFDAAFDNLLHHDVQIYVNGVRLTRDDYKRRIQGQRPVAHSATVAFSNCVHVPVNIIGNQETGSVGVFYKATVSESVRGGGHRSTTDIVTSSLNAM
;
A
#
# COMPACT_ATOMS: atom_id res chain seq x y z
N MET A 1 25.22 -26.79 -5.67
CA MET A 1 25.04 -25.68 -4.71
C MET A 1 23.56 -25.34 -4.72
N ALA A 2 22.84 -25.49 -3.60
CA ALA A 2 21.43 -25.11 -3.55
C ALA A 2 21.36 -23.59 -3.33
N ASN A 3 20.72 -22.86 -4.26
CA ASN A 3 20.42 -21.46 -4.04
C ASN A 3 19.40 -21.37 -2.89
N ASN A 4 19.85 -20.95 -1.72
CA ASN A 4 19.00 -20.75 -0.55
C ASN A 4 18.18 -19.47 -0.73
N THR A 5 17.14 -19.52 -1.56
CA THR A 5 16.24 -18.38 -1.78
C THR A 5 15.37 -18.23 -0.55
N VAL A 6 15.59 -17.15 0.23
CA VAL A 6 14.72 -16.80 1.34
C VAL A 6 13.36 -16.36 0.77
N PRO A 7 12.24 -16.96 1.20
CA PRO A 7 10.92 -16.56 0.75
C PRO A 7 10.65 -15.09 1.02
N VAL A 8 9.92 -14.43 0.12
CA VAL A 8 9.43 -13.06 0.36
C VAL A 8 8.42 -13.13 1.49
N SER A 9 8.70 -12.44 2.60
CA SER A 9 7.82 -12.46 3.76
C SER A 9 6.57 -11.61 3.53
N LEU A 10 5.49 -11.93 4.26
CA LEU A 10 4.26 -11.13 4.22
C LEU A 10 4.52 -9.65 4.55
N VAL A 11 5.47 -9.40 5.45
CA VAL A 11 5.84 -8.05 5.90
C VAL A 11 6.54 -7.27 4.78
N SER A 12 7.54 -7.85 4.11
CA SER A 12 8.20 -7.15 3.00
C SER A 12 7.24 -6.96 1.84
N TRP A 13 6.44 -7.99 1.52
CA TRP A 13 5.42 -7.94 0.47
C TRP A 13 4.45 -6.76 0.66
N ILE A 14 3.93 -6.57 1.88
CA ILE A 14 2.96 -5.49 2.11
C ILE A 14 3.60 -4.11 2.11
N GLN A 15 4.80 -3.99 2.70
CA GLN A 15 5.50 -2.71 2.78
C GLN A 15 5.87 -2.20 1.40
N ASP A 16 6.35 -3.09 0.53
CA ASP A 16 6.71 -2.76 -0.85
C ASP A 16 5.50 -2.30 -1.64
N ARG A 17 4.37 -3.02 -1.56
CA ARG A 17 3.15 -2.69 -2.33
C ARG A 17 2.46 -1.42 -1.86
N VAL A 18 2.36 -1.19 -0.54
CA VAL A 18 1.85 0.08 0.00
C VAL A 18 2.76 1.24 -0.41
N THR A 19 4.08 1.05 -0.33
CA THR A 19 5.03 2.09 -0.76
C THR A 19 4.90 2.40 -2.25
N ALA A 20 4.80 1.37 -3.10
CA ALA A 20 4.60 1.53 -4.53
C ALA A 20 3.31 2.31 -4.85
N LEU A 21 2.21 2.00 -4.15
CA LEU A 21 0.93 2.70 -4.30
C LEU A 21 1.08 4.21 -4.02
N TYR A 22 1.71 4.58 -2.90
CA TYR A 22 1.87 5.99 -2.54
C TYR A 22 2.94 6.71 -3.38
N ARG A 23 3.93 6.02 -3.93
CA ARG A 23 4.98 6.61 -4.78
C ARG A 23 4.66 6.68 -6.28
N ALA A 24 3.57 6.07 -6.73
CA ALA A 24 3.19 6.09 -8.15
C ALA A 24 2.98 7.51 -8.71
N THR A 25 3.80 7.96 -9.66
CA THR A 25 3.82 9.36 -10.11
C THR A 25 2.79 9.69 -11.21
N ASN A 26 2.08 8.69 -11.73
CA ASN A 26 1.06 8.87 -12.76
C ASN A 26 -0.10 7.86 -12.56
N SER A 27 -1.23 8.09 -13.23
CA SER A 27 -2.44 7.28 -13.09
C SER A 27 -2.21 5.81 -13.45
N ALA A 28 -1.46 5.52 -14.52
CA ALA A 28 -1.21 4.14 -14.95
C ALA A 28 -0.37 3.36 -13.91
N ALA A 29 0.69 3.97 -13.39
CA ALA A 29 1.50 3.38 -12.33
C ALA A 29 0.71 3.19 -11.03
N PHE A 30 -0.21 4.12 -10.73
CA PHE A 30 -1.07 4.02 -9.56
C PHE A 30 -2.07 2.88 -9.72
N ASP A 31 -2.73 2.79 -10.87
CA ASP A 31 -3.70 1.73 -11.16
C ASP A 31 -3.03 0.36 -11.07
N ALA A 32 -1.86 0.21 -11.68
CA ALA A 32 -1.08 -1.02 -11.58
C ALA A 32 -0.66 -1.34 -10.14
N ALA A 33 -0.24 -0.36 -9.34
CA ALA A 33 0.12 -0.57 -7.94
C ALA A 33 -1.10 -0.93 -7.07
N PHE A 34 -2.25 -0.32 -7.34
CA PHE A 34 -3.51 -0.60 -6.65
C PHE A 34 -4.00 -2.01 -6.96
N ASP A 35 -3.98 -2.40 -8.24
CA ASP A 35 -4.37 -3.74 -8.68
C ASP A 35 -3.43 -4.82 -8.15
N ASN A 36 -2.16 -4.48 -8.02
CA ASN A 36 -1.17 -5.32 -7.38
C ASN A 36 -1.38 -5.47 -5.86
N LEU A 37 -1.89 -4.44 -5.18
CA LEU A 37 -2.10 -4.50 -3.73
C LEU A 37 -3.40 -5.22 -3.37
N LEU A 38 -4.46 -4.98 -4.12
CA LEU A 38 -5.82 -5.40 -3.76
C LEU A 38 -6.43 -6.31 -4.82
N HIS A 39 -6.79 -7.52 -4.39
CA HIS A 39 -7.54 -8.46 -5.22
C HIS A 39 -8.89 -7.86 -5.68
N HIS A 40 -9.43 -8.36 -6.79
CA HIS A 40 -10.73 -7.94 -7.31
C HIS A 40 -11.86 -8.09 -6.27
N ASP A 41 -11.85 -9.21 -5.55
CA ASP A 41 -12.89 -9.56 -4.56
C ASP A 41 -12.58 -9.09 -3.13
N VAL A 42 -11.70 -8.10 -2.97
CA VAL A 42 -11.31 -7.62 -1.65
C VAL A 42 -12.50 -7.01 -0.88
N GLN A 43 -12.54 -7.26 0.43
CA GLN A 43 -13.45 -6.56 1.32
C GLN A 43 -12.73 -5.39 1.97
N ILE A 44 -13.18 -4.17 1.69
CA ILE A 44 -12.56 -2.95 2.20
C ILE A 44 -13.50 -2.31 3.21
N TYR A 45 -12.97 -2.02 4.40
CA TYR A 45 -13.67 -1.30 5.44
C TYR A 45 -12.83 -0.08 5.85
N VAL A 46 -13.44 1.10 5.84
CA VAL A 46 -12.80 2.33 6.30
C VAL A 46 -13.69 2.96 7.36
N ASN A 47 -13.16 3.11 8.58
CA ASN A 47 -13.90 3.60 9.74
C ASN A 47 -15.22 2.83 9.97
N GLY A 48 -15.19 1.51 9.80
CA GLY A 48 -16.36 0.64 9.95
C GLY A 48 -17.33 0.64 8.75
N VAL A 49 -17.14 1.51 7.76
CA VAL A 49 -17.97 1.55 6.55
C VAL A 49 -17.36 0.67 5.47
N ARG A 50 -18.15 -0.27 4.94
CA ARG A 50 -17.73 -1.08 3.79
C ARG A 50 -17.70 -0.22 2.53
N LEU A 51 -16.56 -0.18 1.85
CA LEU A 51 -16.40 0.52 0.58
C LEU A 51 -16.27 -0.48 -0.56
N THR A 52 -16.70 -0.06 -1.75
CA THR A 52 -16.30 -0.77 -2.97
C THR A 52 -14.82 -0.53 -3.26
N ARG A 53 -14.24 -1.41 -4.07
CA ARG A 53 -12.87 -1.28 -4.56
C ARG A 53 -12.66 0.04 -5.30
N ASP A 54 -13.62 0.44 -6.13
CA ASP A 54 -13.57 1.69 -6.90
C ASP A 54 -13.74 2.93 -6.02
N ASP A 55 -14.62 2.88 -5.01
CA ASP A 55 -14.76 3.97 -4.04
C ASP A 55 -13.46 4.19 -3.27
N TYR A 56 -12.83 3.10 -2.83
CA TYR A 56 -11.56 3.16 -2.14
C TYR A 56 -10.45 3.69 -3.04
N LYS A 57 -10.40 3.22 -4.30
CA LYS A 57 -9.45 3.71 -5.31
C LYS A 57 -9.58 5.21 -5.52
N ARG A 58 -10.80 5.71 -5.76
CA ARG A 58 -11.10 7.14 -5.94
C ARG A 58 -10.70 7.96 -4.70
N ARG A 59 -10.92 7.42 -3.51
CA ARG A 59 -10.52 8.07 -2.25
C ARG A 59 -9.01 8.26 -2.17
N ILE A 60 -8.23 7.22 -2.44
CA ILE A 60 -6.76 7.34 -2.43
C ILE A 60 -6.27 8.26 -3.55
N GLN A 61 -6.87 8.19 -4.74
CA GLN A 61 -6.52 9.09 -5.86
C GLN A 61 -6.78 10.56 -5.50
N GLY A 62 -7.92 10.88 -4.88
CA GLY A 62 -8.26 12.24 -4.45
C GLY A 62 -7.34 12.81 -3.37
N GLN A 63 -6.60 11.97 -2.66
CA GLN A 63 -5.61 12.38 -1.66
C GLN A 63 -4.23 12.67 -2.27
N ARG A 64 -4.03 12.45 -3.58
CA ARG A 64 -2.71 12.53 -4.23
C ARG A 64 -2.61 13.72 -5.19
N PRO A 65 -1.66 14.64 -5.01
CA PRO A 65 -1.37 15.71 -5.97
C PRO A 65 -0.78 15.19 -7.29
N VAL A 66 -0.73 16.03 -8.33
CA VAL A 66 -0.18 15.67 -9.66
C VAL A 66 1.35 15.64 -9.68
N ALA A 67 2.01 16.42 -8.82
CA ALA A 67 3.46 16.48 -8.67
C ALA A 67 3.83 16.26 -7.21
N HIS A 68 3.93 15.00 -6.79
CA HIS A 68 4.16 14.63 -5.41
C HIS A 68 5.36 13.70 -5.21
N SER A 69 6.01 13.88 -4.07
CA SER A 69 6.84 12.84 -3.45
C SER A 69 6.06 12.22 -2.30
N ALA A 70 6.30 10.94 -2.04
CA ALA A 70 5.66 10.24 -0.94
C ALA A 70 6.67 9.44 -0.11
N THR A 71 6.58 9.62 1.20
CA THR A 71 7.30 8.80 2.18
C THR A 71 6.28 8.01 2.99
N VAL A 72 6.49 6.71 3.10
CA VAL A 72 5.66 5.82 3.91
C VAL A 72 6.52 5.31 5.05
N ALA A 73 6.08 5.54 6.28
CA ALA A 73 6.72 5.03 7.48
C ALA A 73 5.82 4.00 8.14
N PHE A 74 6.31 2.77 8.31
CA PHE A 74 5.58 1.69 8.97
C PHE A 74 5.91 1.71 10.45
N SER A 75 4.89 1.94 11.29
CA SER A 75 5.03 2.00 12.75
C SER A 75 4.92 0.62 13.39
N ASN A 76 4.11 -0.27 12.81
CA ASN A 76 3.98 -1.64 13.27
C ASN A 76 3.45 -2.55 12.14
N CYS A 77 3.75 -3.84 12.24
CA CYS A 77 3.22 -4.88 11.36
C CYS A 77 2.89 -6.12 12.20
N VAL A 78 1.68 -6.66 12.03
CA VAL A 78 1.24 -7.92 12.61
C VAL A 78 0.99 -8.89 11.46
N HIS A 79 1.61 -10.06 11.49
CA HIS A 79 1.40 -11.05 10.42
C HIS A 79 1.17 -12.45 10.99
N VAL A 80 0.36 -13.22 10.28
CA VAL A 80 0.05 -14.62 10.58
C VAL A 80 0.29 -15.41 9.29
N PRO A 81 1.52 -15.93 9.07
CA PRO A 81 1.82 -16.74 7.91
C PRO A 81 1.10 -18.09 8.02
N VAL A 82 0.60 -18.58 6.89
CA VAL A 82 -0.17 -19.83 6.78
C VAL A 82 0.56 -20.84 5.91
N ASN A 83 1.12 -20.41 4.78
CA ASN A 83 1.83 -21.31 3.86
C ASN A 83 2.91 -20.53 3.07
N ILE A 84 3.68 -21.26 2.26
CA ILE A 84 4.59 -20.69 1.26
C ILE A 84 4.17 -21.26 -0.09
N ILE A 85 3.80 -20.39 -1.03
CA ILE A 85 3.47 -20.78 -2.41
C ILE A 85 4.59 -20.23 -3.31
N GLY A 86 5.36 -21.15 -3.91
CA GLY A 86 6.55 -20.78 -4.67
C GLY A 86 7.61 -20.15 -3.77
N ASN A 87 7.85 -18.84 -3.93
CA ASN A 87 8.81 -18.06 -3.13
C ASN A 87 8.14 -16.93 -2.33
N GLN A 88 6.84 -17.04 -2.04
CA GLN A 88 6.08 -16.03 -1.31
C GLN A 88 5.36 -16.67 -0.11
N GLU A 89 5.48 -16.04 1.06
CA GLU A 89 4.63 -16.36 2.20
C GLU A 89 3.18 -15.91 1.94
N THR A 90 2.23 -16.73 2.35
CA THR A 90 0.80 -16.46 2.27
C THR A 90 0.20 -16.44 3.67
N GLY A 91 -0.90 -15.71 3.87
CA GLY A 91 -1.52 -15.55 5.18
C GLY A 91 -2.12 -14.17 5.40
N SER A 92 -2.24 -13.75 6.65
CA SER A 92 -2.83 -12.44 7.00
C SER A 92 -1.75 -11.46 7.43
N VAL A 93 -1.88 -10.20 7.04
CA VAL A 93 -0.96 -9.12 7.42
C VAL A 93 -1.69 -7.81 7.69
N GLY A 94 -1.48 -7.25 8.88
CA GLY A 94 -1.95 -5.93 9.29
C GLY A 94 -0.78 -4.97 9.43
N VAL A 95 -0.90 -3.78 8.85
CA VAL A 95 0.10 -2.73 8.92
C VAL A 95 -0.48 -1.44 9.47
N PHE A 96 0.31 -0.79 10.32
CA PHE A 96 0.09 0.57 10.79
C PHE A 96 1.15 1.45 10.15
N TYR A 97 0.74 2.42 9.34
CA TYR A 97 1.69 3.28 8.65
C TYR A 97 1.23 4.72 8.55
N LYS A 98 2.20 5.59 8.31
CA LYS A 98 2.01 7.02 8.05
C LYS A 98 2.50 7.30 6.64
N ALA A 99 1.59 7.72 5.76
CA ALA A 99 1.91 8.19 4.43
C ALA A 99 2.00 9.72 4.47
N THR A 100 3.16 10.26 4.11
CA THR A 100 3.37 11.70 3.96
C THR A 100 3.51 12.00 2.48
N VAL A 101 2.53 12.70 1.92
CA VAL A 101 2.49 13.08 0.51
C VAL A 101 2.80 14.57 0.42
N SER A 102 3.90 14.93 -0.24
CA SER A 102 4.35 16.31 -0.40
C SER A 102 4.17 16.74 -1.84
N GLU A 103 3.46 17.84 -2.07
CA GLU A 103 3.30 18.49 -3.36
C GLU A 103 4.42 19.52 -3.59
N SER A 104 5.02 19.47 -4.78
CA SER A 104 5.89 20.52 -5.28
C SER A 104 5.05 21.56 -6.01
N VAL A 105 4.78 22.71 -5.38
CA VAL A 105 4.01 23.79 -6.02
C VAL A 105 4.91 24.52 -7.02
N ARG A 106 4.44 24.70 -8.26
CA ARG A 106 5.12 25.55 -9.25
C ARG A 106 5.15 26.99 -8.71
N GLY A 107 6.27 27.41 -8.13
CA GLY A 107 6.42 28.71 -7.45
C GLY A 107 7.31 28.70 -6.20
N GLY A 108 7.84 27.54 -5.77
CA GLY A 108 8.83 27.44 -4.69
C GLY A 108 8.26 27.12 -3.30
N GLY A 109 6.96 26.85 -3.19
CA GLY A 109 6.32 26.37 -1.97
C GLY A 109 6.16 24.85 -1.94
N HIS A 110 6.22 24.26 -0.74
CA HIS A 110 5.91 22.85 -0.51
C HIS A 110 4.65 22.73 0.35
N ARG A 111 3.67 21.96 -0.11
CA ARG A 111 2.50 21.59 0.70
C ARG A 111 2.60 20.10 1.04
N SER A 112 2.71 19.78 2.32
CA SER A 112 2.75 18.38 2.77
C SER A 112 1.45 18.01 3.46
N THR A 113 0.80 16.96 2.96
CA THR A 113 -0.32 16.31 3.63
C THR A 113 0.19 15.04 4.30
N THR A 114 -0.22 14.84 5.55
CA THR A 114 0.11 13.65 6.33
C THR A 114 -1.16 12.87 6.58
N ASP A 115 -1.21 11.64 6.09
CA ASP A 115 -2.29 10.69 6.36
C ASP A 115 -1.75 9.55 7.22
N ILE A 116 -2.35 9.34 8.40
CA ILE A 116 -2.10 8.17 9.23
C ILE A 116 -3.13 7.12 8.83
N VAL A 117 -2.66 5.96 8.36
CA VAL A 117 -3.52 4.90 7.83
C VAL A 117 -3.24 3.60 8.57
N THR A 118 -4.31 3.00 9.08
CA THR A 118 -4.30 1.64 9.60
C THR A 118 -4.96 0.74 8.57
N SER A 119 -4.30 -0.33 8.15
CA SER A 119 -4.84 -1.27 7.15
C SER A 119 -4.55 -2.71 7.54
N SER A 120 -5.57 -3.57 7.45
CA SER A 120 -5.44 -5.02 7.58
C SER A 120 -5.78 -5.67 6.25
N LEU A 121 -4.92 -6.57 5.78
CA LEU A 121 -5.00 -7.21 4.48
C LEU A 121 -4.79 -8.72 4.62
N ASN A 122 -5.53 -9.48 3.83
CA ASN A 122 -5.31 -10.92 3.69
C ASN A 122 -4.61 -11.16 2.35
N ALA A 123 -3.45 -11.81 2.40
CA ALA A 123 -2.68 -12.20 1.21
C ALA A 123 -2.84 -13.71 1.00
N MET A 124 -3.33 -14.09 -0.18
CA MET A 124 -3.50 -15.50 -0.57
C MET A 124 -2.30 -16.02 -1.34
#